data_AF-A0AAV4J5F5-F1
#
_entry.id   AF-A0AAV4J5F5-F1
#
_cell.length_a   1.000
_cell.length_b   1.000
_cell.length_c   1.000
_cell.angle_alpha   90.00
_cell.angle_beta   90.00
_cell.angle_gamma   90.00
#
_symmetry.space_group_name_H-M   'P 1'
#
loop_
_entity.id
_entity.type
_entity.pdbx_description
1 polymer ?
#
loop_
_entity_poly.entity_id
_entity_poly.type
_entity_poly.pdbx_seq_one_letter_code
_entity_poly.pdbx_strand_id
1 'polypeptide(L)' 'MHIKRYQTGGNVINVVRQGTIYESSGFKDRLEHMMQQMEAVGKWRLVSRDVFPHYLVDNGGSVFTNQVC' A
#
# COMPACT_ATOMS: atom_id res chain seq x y z
N MET A 1 9.56 -19.12 8.29
CA MET A 1 9.04 -17.78 7.96
C MET A 1 7.90 -17.48 8.93
N HIS A 2 8.11 -16.60 9.91
CA HIS A 2 7.08 -16.25 10.89
C HIS A 2 6.15 -15.19 10.28
N ILE A 3 4.97 -15.61 9.84
CA ILE A 3 3.93 -14.66 9.40
C ILE A 3 3.28 -14.11 10.67
N LYS A 4 3.62 -12.87 11.06
CA LYS A 4 2.81 -12.14 12.05
C LYS A 4 1.41 -12.00 11.45
N ARG A 5 0.40 -12.62 12.08
CA ARG A 5 -1.01 -12.38 11.73
C ARG A 5 -1.31 -10.92 12.05
N TYR A 6 -1.75 -10.17 11.05
CA TYR A 6 -2.35 -8.87 11.29
C TYR A 6 -3.67 -9.08 12.04
N GLN A 7 -3.93 -8.23 13.03
CA GLN A 7 -5.19 -8.26 13.75
C GLN A 7 -6.30 -7.77 12.83
N THR A 8 -7.41 -8.51 12.75
CA THR A 8 -8.63 -8.06 12.06
C THR A 8 -9.06 -6.70 12.61
N GLY A 9 -9.44 -5.80 11.71
CA GLY A 9 -9.73 -4.39 11.98
C GLY A 9 -8.50 -3.48 12.00
N GLY A 10 -7.28 -4.03 12.02
CA GLY A 10 -6.03 -3.27 12.02
C GLY A 10 -5.74 -2.60 10.68
N ASN A 11 -4.99 -1.49 10.72
CA ASN A 11 -4.58 -0.77 9.52
C ASN A 11 -3.16 -1.15 9.07
N VAL A 12 -3.00 -1.34 7.78
CA VAL A 12 -1.72 -1.46 7.07
C VAL A 12 -1.51 -0.16 6.28
N ILE A 13 -0.49 0.60 6.66
CA ILE A 13 -0.17 1.90 6.06
C ILE A 13 1.13 1.77 5.27
N ASN A 14 1.05 1.91 3.95
CA ASN A 14 2.23 1.96 3.08
C ASN A 14 2.50 3.40 2.67
N VAL A 15 3.68 3.92 3.04
CA VAL A 15 4.14 5.26 2.64
C VAL A 15 5.27 5.09 1.63
N VAL A 16 5.07 5.60 0.42
CA VAL A 16 6.03 5.47 -0.68
C VAL A 16 6.18 6.79 -1.44
N ARG A 17 7.30 6.95 -2.16
CA ARG A 17 7.44 8.01 -3.15
C ARG A 17 6.57 7.68 -4.36
N GLN A 18 5.97 8.69 -4.99
CA GLN A 18 5.17 8.49 -6.20
C GLN A 18 5.96 7.80 -7.31
N GLY A 19 7.22 8.22 -7.55
CA GLY A 19 8.08 7.57 -8.55
C GLY A 19 8.24 6.06 -8.31
N THR A 20 8.32 5.63 -7.05
CA THR A 20 8.43 4.21 -6.69
C THR A 20 7.22 3.40 -7.15
N ILE A 21 6.02 3.98 -7.16
CA ILE A 21 4.80 3.29 -7.61
C ILE A 21 4.92 2.93 -9.09
N TYR A 22 5.44 3.83 -9.91
CA TYR A 22 5.47 3.68 -11.36
C TYR A 22 6.75 2.99 -11.87
N GLU A 23 7.87 3.22 -11.21
CA GLU A 23 9.20 2.81 -11.67
C GLU A 23 9.65 1.49 -11.05
N SER A 24 9.27 1.22 -9.80
CA SER A 24 9.74 0.02 -9.10
C SER A 24 8.92 -1.20 -9.51
N SER A 25 9.56 -2.17 -10.16
CA SER A 25 8.97 -3.49 -10.44
C SER A 25 8.54 -4.21 -9.16
N GLY A 26 9.26 -4.01 -8.05
CA GLY A 26 8.87 -4.55 -6.75
C GLY A 26 7.54 -4.00 -6.24
N PHE A 27 7.21 -2.74 -6.57
CA PHE A 27 5.93 -2.15 -6.19
C PHE A 27 4.83 -2.55 -7.18
N LYS A 28 4.96 -2.15 -8.45
CA LYS A 28 3.90 -2.28 -9.46
C LYS A 28 3.58 -3.74 -9.82
N ASP A 29 4.60 -4.59 -9.94
CA ASP A 29 4.42 -5.96 -10.45
C ASP A 29 4.17 -6.96 -9.31
N ARG A 30 4.47 -6.60 -8.06
CA ARG A 30 4.37 -7.50 -6.91
C ARG A 30 3.49 -6.98 -5.81
N LEU A 31 3.86 -5.87 -5.17
CA LEU A 31 3.14 -5.37 -3.99
C LEU A 31 1.73 -4.92 -4.33
N GLU A 32 1.55 -4.10 -5.38
CA GLU A 32 0.24 -3.62 -5.81
C GLU A 32 -0.66 -4.79 -6.24
N HIS A 33 -0.11 -5.74 -7.00
CA HIS A 33 -0.83 -6.95 -7.38
C HIS A 33 -1.25 -7.78 -6.16
N MET A 34 -0.36 -7.98 -5.18
CA MET A 34 -0.68 -8.69 -3.95
C MET A 34 -1.75 -7.97 -3.13
N MET A 35 -1.71 -6.63 -3.07
CA MET A 35 -2.74 -5.83 -2.40
C MET A 35 -4.12 -6.03 -3.07
N GLN A 36 -4.18 -5.98 -4.40
CA GLN A 36 -5.40 -6.23 -5.17
C GLN A 36 -5.94 -7.66 -4.95
N GLN A 37 -5.06 -8.66 -4.94
CA GLN A 37 -5.45 -10.04 -4.63
C GLN A 37 -6.03 -10.18 -3.22
N MET A 38 -5.41 -9.53 -2.23
CA MET A 38 -5.88 -9.54 -0.84
C MET A 38 -7.25 -8.87 -0.67
N GLU A 39 -7.52 -7.81 -1.44
CA GLU A 39 -8.83 -7.17 -1.48
C GLU A 39 -9.87 -8.05 -2.20
N ALA A 40 -9.50 -8.68 -3.32
CA ALA A 40 -10.40 -9.57 -4.06
C ALA A 40 -10.87 -10.79 -3.24
N VAL A 41 -10.01 -11.31 -2.35
CA VAL A 41 -10.37 -12.42 -1.43
C VAL A 41 -10.95 -11.94 -0.10
N GLY A 42 -11.23 -10.64 0.03
CA GLY A 42 -11.85 -10.05 1.21
C GLY A 42 -10.99 -10.07 2.47
N LYS A 43 -9.67 -10.26 2.34
CA LYS A 43 -8.75 -10.23 3.48
C LYS A 43 -8.40 -8.81 3.88
N TRP A 44 -8.27 -7.91 2.91
CA TRP A 44 -8.03 -6.48 3.13
C TRP A 44 -9.09 -5.66 2.41
N ARG A 45 -9.14 -4.37 2.74
CA ARG A 45 -9.93 -3.37 2.03
C ARG A 45 -9.14 -2.07 1.93
N LEU A 46 -9.11 -1.45 0.76
CA LEU A 46 -8.56 -0.11 0.61
C LEU A 46 -9.47 0.91 1.32
N VAL A 47 -8.88 1.66 2.25
CA VAL A 47 -9.58 2.71 3.03
C VAL A 47 -9.30 4.07 2.43
N SER A 48 -8.04 4.39 2.14
CA SER A 48 -7.65 5.65 1.50
C SER A 48 -6.39 5.50 0.66
N ARG A 49 -6.27 6.36 -0.35
CA ARG A 49 -5.04 6.61 -1.10
C ARG A 49 -4.84 8.10 -1.21
N ASP A 50 -3.88 8.61 -0.45
CA ASP A 50 -3.61 10.04 -0.33
C ASP A 50 -2.30 10.39 -1.04
N VAL A 51 -2.28 11.51 -1.76
CA VAL A 51 -1.11 11.99 -2.50
C VAL A 51 -0.61 13.27 -1.87
N PHE A 52 0.68 13.33 -1.60
CA PHE A 52 1.36 14.47 -0.98
C PHE A 52 2.35 15.06 -1.97
N PRO A 53 2.00 16.12 -2.72
CA PRO A 53 2.83 16.63 -3.82
C PRO A 53 4.19 17.18 -3.35
N HIS A 54 4.33 17.56 -2.09
CA HIS A 54 5.56 18.13 -1.51
C HIS A 54 6.18 17.23 -0.42
N TYR A 55 6.12 15.91 -0.62
CA TYR A 55 6.60 14.93 0.38
C TYR A 55 8.12 14.93 0.54
N LEU A 56 8.85 14.96 -0.57
CA LEU A 56 10.26 15.34 -0.64
C LEU A 56 10.38 16.49 -1.62
N VAL A 57 11.44 17.31 -1.52
CA VAL A 57 11.70 18.39 -2.48
C VAL A 57 11.55 17.85 -3.91
N ASP A 58 10.60 18.45 -4.64
CA ASP A 58 10.15 18.12 -6.00
C ASP A 58 9.62 16.69 -6.25
N ASN A 59 9.36 15.91 -5.20
CA ASN A 59 8.90 14.54 -5.30
C ASN A 59 7.61 14.30 -4.50
N GLY A 60 6.58 13.84 -5.21
CA GLY A 60 5.32 13.43 -4.61
C GLY A 60 5.48 12.19 -3.72
N GLY A 61 4.70 12.14 -2.65
CA GLY A 61 4.51 10.98 -1.79
C GLY A 61 3.12 10.39 -1.99
N SER A 62 2.94 9.13 -1.61
CA SER A 62 1.65 8.47 -1.59
C SER A 62 1.52 7.61 -0.34
N VAL A 63 0.36 7.70 0.29
CA VAL A 63 -0.01 6.91 1.45
C VAL A 63 -1.18 6.03 1.08
N PHE A 64 -1.01 4.72 1.24
CA PHE A 64 -2.07 3.74 1.07
C PHE A 64 -2.47 3.22 2.44
N THR A 65 -3.72 3.43 2.81
CA THR A 65 -4.30 2.89 4.03
C THR A 65 -5.19 1.71 3.65
N ASN A 66 -4.84 0.51 4.11
CA ASN A 66 -5.66 -0.69 3.94
C ASN A 66 -6.08 -1.19 5.33
N GLN A 67 -7.31 -1.65 5.47
CA GLN A 67 -7.78 -2.28 6.70
C GLN A 67 -7.81 -3.80 6.51
N VAL A 68 -7.38 -4.53 7.54
CA VAL A 68 -7.48 -5.99 7.57
C VAL A 68 -8.90 -6.38 7.97
N CYS A 69 -9.52 -7.25 7.18
CA CYS A 69 -10.87 -7.78 7.37
C CYS A 69 -10.85 -9.16 8.06
#